data_AF-A0A8J4HA48-F1
#
_entry.id   AF-A0A8J4HA48-F1
#
_cell.length_a   1.000
_cell.length_b   1.000
_cell.length_c   1.000
_cell.angle_alpha   90.00
_cell.angle_beta   90.00
_cell.angle_gamma   90.00
#
_symmetry.space_group_name_H-M   'P 1'
#
loop_
_entity.id
_entity.type
_entity.pdbx_description
1 polymer ?
#
loop_
_entity_poly.entity_id
_entity_poly.type
_entity_poly.pdbx_seq_one_letter_code
_entity_poly.pdbx_strand_id
1 'polypeptide(L)'
;MGSLSIWHWLVVLMVVLLLFGSGKVSNLMGDFAKGIKSFKKNMAEDTDVSMEAQADRPTGTIAGPNPAAGNAKQEQSTASHHS
;
A
#
# COMPACT_ATOMS: atom_id res chain seq x y z
N MET A 1 -15.53 -24.97 -34.42
CA MET A 1 -14.84 -25.44 -33.20
C MET A 1 -14.28 -24.24 -32.44
N GLY A 2 -15.15 -23.44 -31.80
CA GLY A 2 -14.81 -22.16 -31.16
C GLY A 2 -14.26 -22.35 -29.74
N SER A 3 -13.17 -23.11 -29.63
CA SER A 3 -12.69 -23.71 -28.39
C SER A 3 -12.19 -22.73 -27.32
N LEU A 4 -12.16 -21.42 -27.54
CA LEU A 4 -11.60 -20.46 -26.56
C LEU A 4 -12.37 -19.13 -26.57
N SER A 5 -13.70 -19.19 -26.54
CA SER A 5 -14.53 -17.99 -26.37
C SER A 5 -14.11 -17.24 -25.10
N ILE A 6 -14.01 -15.91 -25.15
CA ILE A 6 -13.68 -15.04 -23.99
C ILE A 6 -14.53 -15.37 -22.75
N TRP A 7 -15.75 -15.88 -22.98
CA TRP A 7 -16.65 -16.36 -21.94
C TRP A 7 -16.09 -17.54 -21.12
N HIS A 8 -15.34 -18.45 -21.73
CA HIS A 8 -14.69 -19.57 -21.04
C HIS A 8 -13.61 -19.07 -20.07
N TRP A 9 -12.77 -18.12 -20.53
CA TRP A 9 -11.73 -17.53 -19.70
C TRP A 9 -12.28 -16.81 -18.47
N LEU A 10 -13.43 -16.13 -18.59
CA LEU A 10 -14.11 -15.52 -17.44
C LEU A 10 -14.52 -16.56 -16.38
N VAL A 11 -15.10 -17.68 -16.81
CA VAL A 11 -15.53 -18.76 -15.90
C VAL A 11 -14.31 -19.41 -15.24
N VAL A 12 -13.24 -19.66 -15.99
CA VAL A 12 -12.00 -20.24 -15.44
C VAL A 12 -11.38 -19.31 -14.39
N LEU A 13 -11.32 -18.00 -14.65
CA LEU A 13 -10.76 -17.02 -13.73
C LEU A 13 -11.56 -16.98 -12.41
N MET A 14 -12.89 -17.06 -12.49
CA MET A 14 -13.75 -17.12 -11.32
C MET A 14 -13.53 -18.39 -10.49
N VAL A 15 -13.40 -19.55 -11.14
CA VAL A 15 -13.11 -20.81 -10.46
C VAL A 15 -11.74 -20.78 -9.79
N VAL A 16 -10.71 -20.26 -10.46
CA VAL A 16 -9.36 -20.13 -9.88
C VAL A 16 -9.37 -19.21 -8.65
N LEU A 17 -10.06 -18.07 -8.72
CA LEU A 17 -10.21 -17.16 -7.57
C LEU A 17 -10.93 -17.84 -6.38
N LEU A 18 -11.91 -18.72 -6.64
CA LEU A 18 -12.61 -19.47 -5.59
C LEU A 18 -11.74 -20.57 -4.98
N LEU A 19 -10.93 -21.29 -5.78
CA LEU A 19 -10.04 -22.34 -5.28
C LEU A 19 -8.84 -21.78 -4.50
N PHE A 20 -8.25 -20.70 -4.99
CA PHE A 20 -7.08 -20.09 -4.37
C PHE A 20 -7.46 -19.06 -3.29
N GLY A 21 -8.69 -18.53 -3.32
CA GLY A 21 -9.17 -17.49 -2.44
C GLY A 21 -8.59 -16.10 -2.78
N SER A 22 -9.32 -15.04 -2.43
CA SER A 22 -8.90 -13.65 -2.69
C SER A 22 -7.61 -13.26 -1.95
N GLY A 23 -7.35 -13.83 -0.77
CA GLY A 23 -6.17 -13.48 0.04
C GLY A 23 -4.83 -13.89 -0.58
N LYS A 24 -4.75 -15.09 -1.17
CA LYS A 24 -3.51 -15.54 -1.83
C LYS A 24 -3.29 -14.88 -3.19
N VAL A 25 -4.37 -14.71 -3.97
CA VAL A 25 -4.28 -14.05 -5.28
C VAL A 25 -3.93 -12.57 -5.12
N SER A 26 -4.50 -11.86 -4.14
CA SER A 26 -4.19 -10.43 -3.95
C SER A 26 -2.75 -10.17 -3.52
N ASN A 27 -2.17 -11.03 -2.66
CA ASN A 27 -0.78 -10.85 -2.22
C ASN A 27 0.19 -11.15 -3.37
N LEU A 28 -0.02 -12.26 -4.09
CA LEU A 28 0.80 -12.64 -5.23
C LEU A 28 0.65 -11.67 -6.42
N MET A 29 -0.56 -11.20 -6.69
CA MET A 29 -0.84 -10.19 -7.73
C MET A 29 -0.19 -8.84 -7.38
N GLY A 30 -0.10 -8.48 -6.10
CA GLY A 30 0.59 -7.28 -5.63
C GLY A 30 2.09 -7.31 -5.96
N ASP A 31 2.77 -8.39 -5.60
CA ASP A 31 4.20 -8.58 -5.90
C ASP A 31 4.45 -8.67 -7.41
N PHE A 32 3.59 -9.38 -8.13
CA PHE A 32 3.67 -9.52 -9.58
C PHE A 32 3.43 -8.18 -10.31
N ALA A 33 2.45 -7.39 -9.86
CA ALA A 33 2.17 -6.06 -10.39
C ALA A 33 3.32 -5.09 -10.10
N LYS A 34 3.97 -5.17 -8.93
CA LYS A 34 5.15 -4.35 -8.60
C LYS A 34 6.32 -4.69 -9.52
N GLY A 35 6.55 -5.97 -9.81
CA GLY A 35 7.55 -6.44 -10.78
C GLY A 35 7.30 -5.94 -12.21
N ILE A 36 6.07 -6.09 -12.71
CA ILE A 36 5.71 -5.61 -14.06
C ILE A 36 5.70 -4.07 -14.14
N LYS A 37 5.25 -3.35 -13.09
CA LYS A 37 5.30 -1.88 -13.05
C LYS A 37 6.73 -1.37 -13.06
N SER A 38 7.64 -2.00 -12.31
CA SER A 38 9.06 -1.66 -12.37
C SER A 38 9.65 -1.94 -13.75
N PHE A 39 9.32 -3.06 -14.38
CA PHE A 39 9.78 -3.35 -15.75
C PHE A 39 9.28 -2.32 -16.77
N LYS A 40 7.99 -1.97 -16.71
CA LYS A 40 7.35 -0.93 -17.53
C LYS A 40 7.99 0.44 -17.31
N LYS A 41 8.22 0.83 -16.05
CA LYS A 41 8.87 2.07 -15.67
C LYS A 41 10.29 2.12 -16.22
N ASN A 42 11.10 1.08 -15.98
CA ASN A 42 12.47 1.03 -16.52
C ASN A 42 12.52 1.10 -18.06
N MET A 43 11.55 0.53 -18.79
CA MET A 43 11.46 0.69 -20.25
C MET A 43 10.92 2.06 -20.70
N ALA A 44 10.12 2.73 -19.87
CA ALA A 44 9.54 4.04 -20.16
C ALA A 44 10.46 5.21 -19.78
N GLU A 45 11.37 5.01 -18.82
CA GLU A 45 12.35 6.03 -18.39
C GLU A 45 13.41 6.31 -19.47
N ASP A 46 13.55 5.44 -20.47
CA ASP A 46 14.29 5.71 -21.72
C ASP A 46 13.56 6.71 -22.64
N THR A 47 12.31 7.12 -22.35
CA THR A 47 11.52 7.99 -23.24
C THR A 47 10.83 9.19 -22.57
N ASP A 48 10.47 9.15 -21.27
CA ASP A 48 9.86 10.33 -20.62
C ASP A 48 10.05 10.34 -19.10
N VAL A 49 10.76 11.36 -18.58
CA VAL A 49 10.99 11.58 -17.15
C VAL A 49 9.85 12.42 -16.59
N SER A 50 8.69 11.82 -16.32
CA SER A 50 7.74 12.30 -15.32
C SER A 50 6.51 11.41 -15.35
N MET A 51 6.35 10.52 -14.39
CA MET A 51 5.08 10.26 -13.70
C MET A 51 5.29 9.14 -12.66
N GLU A 52 4.62 9.29 -11.52
CA GLU A 52 4.36 8.24 -10.53
C GLU A 52 5.41 7.98 -9.43
N ALA A 53 5.70 9.03 -8.67
CA ALA A 53 6.02 8.92 -7.23
C ALA A 53 4.74 8.79 -6.35
N GLN A 54 3.65 8.20 -6.88
CA GLN A 54 2.35 8.16 -6.20
C GLN A 54 1.73 6.75 -6.28
N ALA A 55 2.36 5.79 -5.62
CA ALA A 55 1.76 4.48 -5.34
C ALA A 55 2.16 3.93 -3.96
N ASP A 56 2.57 4.81 -3.05
CA ASP A 56 2.86 4.47 -1.65
C ASP A 56 2.26 5.55 -0.74
N ARG A 57 0.92 5.59 -0.68
CA ARG A 57 0.21 6.18 0.46
C ARG A 57 -0.74 5.11 0.94
N PRO A 58 -0.43 4.39 2.03
CA PRO A 58 -1.40 3.51 2.64
C PRO A 58 -2.52 4.41 3.20
N THR A 59 -3.68 4.36 2.55
CA THR A 59 -4.92 4.93 3.07
C THR A 59 -5.32 4.10 4.28
N GLY A 60 -4.87 4.48 5.47
CA GLY A 60 -5.12 3.70 6.68
C GLY A 60 -4.50 4.28 7.94
N THR A 61 -4.88 5.51 8.32
CA THR A 61 -4.80 5.93 9.73
C THR A 61 -6.17 6.41 10.18
N ILE A 62 -6.95 5.46 10.68
CA ILE A 62 -7.96 5.68 11.70
C ILE A 62 -7.24 6.06 13.01
N ALA A 63 -7.66 7.17 13.62
CA ALA A 63 -7.42 7.60 15.01
C ALA A 63 -5.95 7.69 15.51
N GLY A 64 -5.41 8.92 15.51
CA GLY A 64 -4.36 9.35 16.45
C GLY A 64 -4.95 10.35 17.45
N PRO A 65 -4.73 10.20 18.77
CA PRO A 65 -5.39 11.00 19.79
C PRO A 65 -4.87 12.45 19.78
N ASN A 66 -5.83 13.37 19.79
CA ASN A 66 -5.75 14.76 20.25
C ASN A 66 -4.42 15.20 20.94
N PRO A 67 -3.66 16.15 20.37
CA PRO A 67 -2.47 16.72 21.03
C PRO A 67 -2.80 17.79 22.09
N ALA A 68 -3.92 17.65 22.81
CA ALA A 68 -4.30 18.55 23.90
C ALA A 68 -4.44 17.81 25.24
N ALA A 69 -3.36 17.20 25.71
CA ALA A 69 -3.17 16.80 27.12
C ALA A 69 -1.72 16.29 27.32
N GLY A 70 -0.79 17.16 27.71
CA GLY A 70 0.59 16.69 27.94
C GLY A 70 1.63 17.75 28.26
N ASN A 71 1.32 18.76 29.07
CA ASN A 71 2.35 19.59 29.72
C ASN A 71 1.96 19.94 31.17
N ALA A 72 1.47 18.94 31.90
CA ALA A 72 1.25 18.98 33.33
C ALA A 72 2.34 18.20 34.08
N LYS A 73 3.61 18.55 33.81
CA LYS A 73 4.75 18.06 34.61
C LYS A 73 5.93 19.04 34.56
N GLN A 74 5.70 20.24 35.10
CA GLN A 74 6.77 21.14 35.50
C GLN A 74 6.40 21.73 36.86
N GLU A 75 6.43 20.87 37.87
CA GLU A 75 6.44 21.29 39.25
C GLU A 75 7.49 20.45 39.98
N GLN A 76 8.33 21.17 40.73
CA GLN A 76 9.10 20.72 41.89
C GLN A 76 10.57 20.28 41.68
N SER A 77 11.41 20.94 42.48
CA SER A 77 12.77 20.54 42.91
C SER A 77 13.95 20.98 42.05
N THR A 78 14.30 22.27 42.16
CA THR A 78 15.62 22.73 42.67
C THR A 78 15.44 24.21 43.09
N ALA A 79 15.09 24.46 44.35
CA ALA A 79 16.03 24.99 45.36
C ALA A 79 16.64 26.34 44.93
N SER A 80 16.07 27.50 45.29
CA SER A 80 16.35 28.19 46.56
C SER A 80 17.80 28.04 47.06
N HIS A 81 18.75 28.74 46.43
CA HIS A 81 19.98 29.28 47.03
C HIS A 81 20.82 29.99 45.95
N HIS A 82 20.81 31.33 45.92
CA HIS A 82 22.03 32.16 45.91
C HIS A 82 21.63 33.65 45.89
N SER A 83 21.33 34.19 47.07
CA SER A 83 21.62 35.57 47.49
C SER A 83 21.98 35.51 48.96
#